data_AF-J9DK57-F1
#
_entry.id   AF-J9DK57-F1
#
_cell.length_a   1.000
_cell.length_b   1.000
_cell.length_c   1.000
_cell.angle_alpha   90.00
_cell.angle_beta   90.00
_cell.angle_gamma   90.00
#
_symmetry.space_group_name_H-M   'P 1'
#
loop_
_entity.id
_entity.type
_entity.pdbx_description
1 polymer ?
#
loop_
_entity_poly.entity_id
_entity_poly.type
_entity_poly.pdbx_seq_one_letter_code
_entity_poly.pdbx_strand_id
1 'polypeptide(L)'
;MSEERFKNYYKNAKHGNEIIKILCIKLKLHKKTLTTAQIIFNYIFSKLQCTYQEQVFISLLLSAKIEENHVNFSELLMLTNEYSDPYKPIIKEKTTSLESLTMKILHFELDFESCYGFLLKVCNTLKLKDIKQLWQMLDHIHECELVNDIAYIDGKYDPKLVVLSMFNEKSLRKIEHELFVRFDRFLLDETYFHFFSRI
;
A
#
# COMPACT_ATOMS: atom_id res chain seq x y z
N MET A 1 7.45 -21.83 -12.15
CA MET A 1 8.15 -20.56 -12.43
C MET A 1 9.65 -20.81 -12.23
N SER A 2 10.56 -20.38 -13.10
CA SER A 2 12.01 -20.55 -12.86
C SER A 2 12.50 -19.61 -11.75
N GLU A 3 13.55 -20.00 -11.04
CA GLU A 3 14.12 -19.22 -9.92
C GLU A 3 14.54 -17.80 -10.34
N GLU A 4 15.01 -17.63 -11.57
CA GLU A 4 15.38 -16.34 -12.15
C GLU A 4 14.16 -15.43 -12.45
N ARG A 5 13.05 -16.02 -12.92
CA ARG A 5 11.79 -15.27 -13.12
C ARG A 5 11.22 -14.80 -11.78
N PHE A 6 11.36 -15.62 -10.75
CA PHE A 6 10.96 -15.27 -9.38
C PHE A 6 11.80 -14.09 -8.85
N LYS A 7 13.13 -14.15 -8.94
CA LYS A 7 14.02 -13.03 -8.51
C LYS A 7 13.72 -11.72 -9.25
N ASN A 8 13.46 -11.78 -10.56
CA ASN A 8 13.09 -10.60 -11.35
C ASN A 8 11.72 -10.03 -10.96
N TYR A 9 10.76 -10.88 -10.58
CA TYR A 9 9.45 -10.45 -10.09
C TYR A 9 9.57 -9.58 -8.84
N TYR A 10 10.25 -10.05 -7.79
CA TYR A 10 10.42 -9.27 -6.55
C TYR A 10 11.23 -7.99 -6.76
N LYS A 11 12.27 -8.06 -7.61
CA LYS A 11 13.06 -6.89 -7.96
C LYS A 11 12.19 -5.80 -8.60
N ASN A 12 11.32 -6.18 -9.53
CA ASN A 12 10.43 -5.24 -10.22
C ASN A 12 9.33 -4.71 -9.29
N ALA A 13 8.78 -5.54 -8.39
CA ALA A 13 7.79 -5.09 -7.39
C ALA A 13 8.39 -4.02 -6.48
N LYS A 14 9.56 -4.30 -5.89
CA LYS A 14 10.27 -3.36 -5.03
C LYS A 14 10.58 -2.05 -5.77
N HIS A 15 11.10 -2.15 -6.99
CA HIS A 15 11.42 -0.97 -7.78
C HIS A 15 10.18 -0.15 -8.17
N GLY A 16 9.05 -0.80 -8.44
CA GLY A 16 7.78 -0.12 -8.68
C GLY A 16 7.31 0.68 -7.46
N ASN A 17 7.37 0.10 -6.25
CA ASN A 17 7.05 0.81 -5.01
C ASN A 17 7.99 2.02 -4.76
N GLU A 18 9.28 1.89 -5.07
CA GLU A 18 10.25 2.99 -4.99
C GLU A 18 9.87 4.13 -5.96
N ILE A 19 9.51 3.81 -7.21
CA ILE A 19 9.08 4.80 -8.20
C ILE A 19 7.80 5.50 -7.73
N ILE A 20 6.80 4.76 -7.24
CA ILE A 20 5.56 5.33 -6.69
C ILE A 20 5.88 6.37 -5.61
N LYS A 21 6.76 6.03 -4.66
CA LYS A 21 7.18 6.94 -3.59
C LYS A 21 7.83 8.22 -4.13
N ILE A 22 8.76 8.09 -5.08
CA ILE A 22 9.43 9.22 -5.71
C ILE A 22 8.43 10.11 -6.46
N LEU A 23 7.53 9.52 -7.24
CA LEU A 23 6.53 10.25 -8.01
C LEU A 23 5.51 10.95 -7.11
N CYS A 24 5.06 10.32 -6.02
CA CYS A 24 4.22 10.97 -5.02
C CYS A 24 4.89 12.21 -4.40
N ILE A 25 6.20 12.15 -4.12
CA ILE A 25 6.94 13.31 -3.60
C ILE A 25 7.05 14.41 -4.66
N LYS A 26 7.42 14.07 -5.90
CA LYS A 26 7.52 15.04 -7.02
C LYS A 26 6.20 15.76 -7.27
N LEU A 27 5.09 15.01 -7.28
CA LEU A 27 3.72 15.51 -7.49
C LEU A 27 3.09 16.11 -6.22
N LYS A 28 3.81 16.13 -5.08
CA LYS A 28 3.34 16.63 -3.79
C LYS A 28 2.02 16.00 -3.33
N LEU A 29 1.85 14.70 -3.59
CA LEU A 29 0.66 13.94 -3.22
C LEU A 29 0.63 13.64 -1.73
N HIS A 30 -0.57 13.62 -1.16
CA HIS A 30 -0.78 13.26 0.23
C HIS A 30 -0.38 11.81 0.51
N LYS A 31 0.04 11.53 1.76
CA LYS A 31 0.42 10.17 2.20
C LYS A 31 -0.69 9.14 1.99
N LYS A 32 -1.95 9.55 2.06
CA LYS A 32 -3.10 8.68 1.78
C LYS A 32 -3.05 8.17 0.33
N THR A 33 -2.84 9.05 -0.65
CA THR A 33 -2.66 8.66 -2.06
C THR A 33 -1.46 7.77 -2.30
N LEU A 34 -0.32 8.03 -1.67
CA LEU A 34 0.84 7.12 -1.73
C LEU A 34 0.46 5.72 -1.24
N THR A 35 -0.24 5.63 -0.10
CA THR A 35 -0.66 4.36 0.48
C THR A 35 -1.62 3.62 -0.44
N THR A 36 -2.64 4.32 -0.95
CA THR A 36 -3.62 3.78 -1.89
C THR A 36 -2.95 3.31 -3.19
N ALA A 37 -1.97 4.06 -3.71
CA ALA A 37 -1.20 3.66 -4.89
C ALA A 37 -0.41 2.37 -4.64
N GLN A 38 0.23 2.24 -3.47
CA GLN A 38 0.98 1.05 -3.09
C GLN A 38 0.07 -0.18 -2.92
N ILE A 39 -1.11 -0.02 -2.31
CA ILE A 39 -2.11 -1.10 -2.19
C ILE A 39 -2.52 -1.59 -3.59
N ILE A 40 -2.96 -0.67 -4.45
CA ILE A 40 -3.40 -1.00 -5.81
C ILE A 40 -2.26 -1.66 -6.58
N PHE A 41 -1.06 -1.08 -6.55
CA PHE A 41 0.10 -1.59 -7.28
C PHE A 41 0.44 -3.03 -6.87
N ASN A 42 0.65 -3.29 -5.59
CA ASN A 42 1.01 -4.63 -5.12
C ASN A 42 -0.10 -5.65 -5.42
N TYR A 43 -1.36 -5.23 -5.38
CA TYR A 43 -2.49 -6.11 -5.66
C TYR A 43 -2.58 -6.50 -7.14
N ILE A 44 -2.36 -5.55 -8.05
CA ILE A 44 -2.42 -5.81 -9.50
C ILE A 44 -1.11 -6.37 -10.08
N PHE A 45 0.02 -6.22 -9.38
CA PHE A 45 1.34 -6.57 -9.92
C PHE A 45 1.44 -8.02 -10.41
N SER A 46 0.82 -8.97 -9.68
CA SER A 46 0.72 -10.37 -10.08
C SER A 46 -0.43 -10.70 -11.05
N LYS A 47 -1.42 -9.82 -11.17
CA LYS A 47 -2.71 -10.10 -11.84
C LYS A 47 -2.82 -9.44 -13.22
N LEU A 48 -2.21 -8.27 -13.41
CA LEU A 48 -2.31 -7.50 -14.64
C LEU A 48 -1.11 -7.78 -15.54
N GLN A 49 -1.36 -8.34 -16.73
CA GLN A 49 -0.30 -8.65 -17.70
C GLN A 49 0.14 -7.41 -18.49
N CYS A 50 0.89 -6.53 -17.83
CA CYS A 50 1.53 -5.37 -18.44
C CYS A 50 2.89 -5.08 -17.79
N THR A 51 3.59 -4.04 -18.24
CA THR A 51 4.86 -3.63 -17.64
C THR A 51 4.64 -3.08 -16.23
N TYR A 52 5.62 -3.22 -15.34
CA TYR A 52 5.49 -2.66 -14.00
C TYR A 52 5.36 -1.13 -14.02
N GLN A 53 5.92 -0.46 -15.04
CA GLN A 53 5.76 0.98 -15.23
C GLN A 53 4.33 1.36 -15.57
N GLU A 54 3.65 0.60 -16.44
CA GLU A 54 2.22 0.76 -16.70
C GLU A 54 1.39 0.53 -15.43
N GLN A 55 1.76 -0.46 -14.60
CA GLN A 55 1.12 -0.71 -13.31
C GLN A 55 1.35 0.42 -12.31
N VAL A 56 2.56 0.98 -12.24
CA VAL A 56 2.89 2.17 -11.42
C VAL A 56 2.03 3.36 -11.85
N PHE A 57 2.02 3.66 -13.15
CA PHE A 57 1.24 4.75 -13.70
C PHE A 57 -0.24 4.63 -13.36
N ILE A 58 -0.83 3.45 -13.59
CA ILE A 58 -2.26 3.28 -13.36
C ILE A 58 -2.63 3.29 -11.87
N SER A 59 -1.75 2.79 -11.01
CA SER A 59 -1.94 2.82 -9.56
C SER A 59 -1.91 4.26 -9.03
N LEU A 60 -1.01 5.09 -9.52
CA LEU A 60 -0.96 6.52 -9.19
C LEU A 60 -2.17 7.28 -9.76
N LEU A 61 -2.55 7.01 -11.00
CA LEU A 61 -3.70 7.66 -11.63
C LEU A 61 -5.00 7.35 -10.87
N LEU A 62 -5.23 6.08 -10.53
CA LEU A 62 -6.43 5.66 -9.80
C LEU A 62 -6.42 6.16 -8.36
N SER A 63 -5.32 6.01 -7.63
CA SER A 63 -5.22 6.51 -6.25
C SER A 63 -5.42 8.02 -6.16
N ALA A 64 -4.96 8.80 -7.14
CA ALA A 64 -5.22 10.23 -7.19
C ALA A 64 -6.73 10.53 -7.37
N LYS A 65 -7.43 9.80 -8.24
CA LYS A 65 -8.88 9.92 -8.42
C LYS A 65 -9.66 9.52 -7.17
N ILE A 66 -9.32 8.38 -6.56
CA ILE A 66 -9.98 7.83 -5.36
C ILE A 66 -9.83 8.78 -4.18
N GLU A 67 -8.64 9.35 -4.00
CA GLU A 67 -8.32 10.24 -2.89
C GLU A 67 -8.56 11.72 -3.20
N GLU A 68 -9.27 12.02 -4.28
CA GLU A 68 -9.63 13.37 -4.73
C GLU A 68 -8.43 14.33 -4.87
N ASN A 69 -7.25 13.79 -5.19
CA ASN A 69 -6.05 14.55 -5.46
C ASN A 69 -5.94 14.90 -6.95
N HIS A 70 -5.78 16.18 -7.23
CA HIS A 70 -5.64 16.66 -8.60
C HIS A 70 -4.25 16.33 -9.16
N VAL A 71 -4.19 15.44 -10.14
CA VAL A 71 -2.98 15.11 -10.90
C VAL A 71 -3.22 15.40 -12.38
N ASN A 72 -2.34 16.19 -12.99
CA ASN A 72 -2.37 16.39 -14.43
C ASN A 72 -1.93 15.11 -15.14
N PHE A 73 -2.81 14.54 -15.96
CA PHE A 73 -2.54 13.28 -16.68
C PHE A 73 -1.25 13.33 -17.51
N SER A 74 -1.04 14.42 -18.25
CA SER A 74 0.15 14.57 -19.12
C SER A 74 1.43 14.66 -18.30
N GLU A 75 1.37 15.33 -17.16
CA GLU A 75 2.51 15.43 -16.24
C GLU A 75 2.84 14.08 -15.61
N LEU A 76 1.85 13.33 -15.12
CA LEU A 76 2.05 11.99 -14.57
C LEU A 76 2.62 11.04 -15.62
N LEU A 77 2.11 11.10 -16.86
CA LEU A 77 2.58 10.25 -17.95
C LEU A 77 4.02 10.56 -18.32
N MET A 78 4.37 11.84 -18.44
CA MET A 78 5.73 12.31 -18.69
C MET A 78 6.68 11.83 -17.59
N LEU A 79 6.35 12.11 -16.32
CA LEU A 79 7.19 11.74 -15.18
C LEU A 79 7.37 10.23 -15.05
N THR A 80 6.33 9.43 -15.32
CA THR A 80 6.46 7.97 -15.24
C THR A 80 7.33 7.42 -16.38
N ASN A 81 7.25 8.04 -17.57
CA ASN A 81 8.10 7.68 -18.70
C ASN A 81 9.59 8.00 -18.47
N GLU A 82 9.95 8.96 -17.59
CA GLU A 82 11.35 9.18 -17.16
C GLU A 82 11.97 7.95 -16.49
N TYR A 83 11.16 7.10 -15.86
CA TYR A 83 11.57 5.87 -15.18
C TYR A 83 11.28 4.60 -16.01
N SER A 84 10.83 4.78 -17.25
CA SER A 84 10.49 3.67 -18.15
C SER A 84 11.65 3.35 -19.09
N ASP A 85 11.63 2.13 -19.62
CA ASP A 85 12.50 1.76 -20.73
C ASP A 85 12.19 2.69 -21.93
N PRO A 86 13.16 3.43 -22.48
CA PRO A 86 12.94 4.33 -23.63
C PRO A 86 12.33 3.63 -24.84
N TYR A 87 12.53 2.32 -24.98
CA TYR A 87 11.98 1.51 -26.06
C TYR A 87 10.56 1.00 -25.77
N LYS A 88 10.05 1.18 -24.54
CA LYS A 88 8.72 0.76 -24.10
C LYS A 88 8.03 1.85 -23.26
N PRO A 89 7.83 3.05 -23.81
CA PRO A 89 7.10 4.10 -23.10
C PRO A 89 5.64 3.70 -22.90
N ILE A 90 5.05 4.25 -21.85
CA ILE A 90 3.62 4.17 -21.60
C ILE A 90 2.91 5.00 -22.67
N ILE A 91 2.01 4.35 -23.41
CA ILE A 91 1.26 4.94 -24.53
C ILE A 91 -0.10 5.42 -24.02
N LYS A 92 -0.43 6.68 -24.27
CA LYS A 92 -1.67 7.32 -23.79
C LYS A 92 -2.93 6.54 -24.18
N GLU A 93 -2.98 6.02 -25.40
CA GLU A 93 -4.14 5.29 -25.92
C GLU A 93 -4.42 4.00 -25.15
N LYS A 94 -3.38 3.40 -24.52
CA LYS A 94 -3.54 2.19 -23.71
C LYS A 94 -4.07 2.48 -22.30
N THR A 95 -3.92 3.70 -21.79
CA THR A 95 -4.19 3.99 -20.37
C THR A 95 -5.64 3.77 -20.00
N THR A 96 -6.59 4.12 -20.87
CA THR A 96 -8.03 3.90 -20.63
C THR A 96 -8.37 2.40 -20.51
N SER A 97 -7.74 1.57 -21.34
CA SER A 97 -7.93 0.11 -21.28
C SER A 97 -7.32 -0.49 -20.02
N LEU A 98 -6.13 -0.02 -19.63
CA LEU A 98 -5.46 -0.42 -18.38
C LEU A 98 -6.29 0.00 -17.16
N GLU A 99 -6.82 1.22 -17.15
CA GLU A 99 -7.72 1.70 -16.11
C GLU A 99 -8.92 0.78 -15.94
N SER A 100 -9.60 0.48 -17.04
CA SER A 100 -10.79 -0.39 -17.04
C SER A 100 -10.47 -1.81 -16.56
N LEU A 101 -9.32 -2.36 -16.93
CA LEU A 101 -8.88 -3.68 -16.48
C LEU A 101 -8.50 -3.68 -15.00
N THR A 102 -7.77 -2.68 -14.54
CA THR A 102 -7.41 -2.51 -13.13
C THR A 102 -8.65 -2.41 -12.26
N MET A 103 -9.65 -1.61 -12.65
CA MET A 103 -10.91 -1.50 -11.91
C MET A 103 -11.66 -2.83 -11.78
N LYS A 104 -11.64 -3.67 -12.84
CA LYS A 104 -12.20 -5.02 -12.78
C LYS A 104 -11.43 -5.95 -11.85
N ILE A 105 -10.10 -5.86 -11.85
CA ILE A 105 -9.23 -6.63 -10.96
C ILE A 105 -9.50 -6.24 -9.50
N LEU A 106 -9.69 -4.95 -9.22
CA LEU A 106 -10.02 -4.42 -7.90
C LEU A 106 -11.46 -4.73 -7.46
N HIS A 107 -12.28 -5.38 -8.28
CA HIS A 107 -13.70 -5.62 -8.00
C HIS A 107 -14.51 -4.34 -7.65
N PHE A 108 -14.01 -3.17 -8.08
CA PHE A 108 -14.52 -1.84 -7.68
C PHE A 108 -14.50 -1.58 -6.16
N GLU A 109 -13.68 -2.33 -5.41
CA GLU A 109 -13.38 -2.07 -4.00
C GLU A 109 -12.32 -0.97 -3.92
N LEU A 110 -12.77 0.27 -3.73
CA LEU A 110 -11.92 1.46 -3.72
C LEU A 110 -11.85 2.15 -2.35
N ASP A 111 -12.65 1.69 -1.39
CA ASP A 111 -12.67 2.22 -0.03
C ASP A 111 -11.70 1.44 0.85
N PHE A 112 -10.45 1.90 0.88
CA PHE A 112 -9.40 1.26 1.66
C PHE A 112 -9.39 1.80 3.10
N GLU A 113 -9.88 1.01 4.06
CA GLU A 113 -9.81 1.37 5.48
C GLU A 113 -8.35 1.35 5.97
N SER A 114 -7.69 2.51 5.95
CA SER A 114 -6.25 2.64 6.15
C SER A 114 -5.77 2.27 7.56
N CYS A 115 -4.73 1.42 7.66
CA CYS A 115 -3.96 1.19 8.89
C CYS A 115 -3.49 2.50 9.55
N TYR A 116 -3.11 3.51 8.77
CA TYR A 116 -2.60 4.78 9.29
C TYR A 116 -3.68 5.57 10.04
N GLY A 117 -4.92 5.55 9.54
CA GLY A 117 -6.04 6.24 10.19
C GLY A 117 -6.32 5.64 11.58
N PHE A 118 -6.33 4.32 11.67
CA PHE A 118 -6.53 3.62 12.94
C PHE A 118 -5.33 3.80 13.89
N LEU A 119 -4.10 3.73 13.39
CA LEU A 119 -2.89 4.00 14.18
C LEU A 119 -2.94 5.40 14.82
N LEU A 120 -3.28 6.42 14.03
CA LEU A 120 -3.41 7.79 14.53
C LEU A 120 -4.48 7.90 15.62
N LYS A 121 -5.64 7.24 15.42
CA LYS A 121 -6.71 7.21 16.42
C LYS A 121 -6.21 6.62 17.75
N VAL A 122 -5.56 5.46 17.71
CA VAL A 122 -5.02 4.78 18.91
C VAL A 122 -3.94 5.63 19.59
N CYS A 123 -2.97 6.14 18.82
CA CYS A 123 -1.90 6.96 19.36
C CYS A 123 -2.41 8.24 20.03
N ASN A 124 -3.43 8.88 19.46
CA ASN A 124 -4.08 10.05 20.05
C ASN A 124 -4.82 9.70 21.34
N THR A 125 -5.58 8.61 21.37
CA THR A 125 -6.26 8.11 22.58
C THR A 125 -5.27 7.83 23.71
N LEU A 126 -4.13 7.20 23.40
CA LEU A 126 -3.12 6.83 24.37
C LEU A 126 -2.12 7.96 24.71
N LYS A 127 -2.18 9.10 24.01
CA LYS A 127 -1.20 10.20 24.09
C LYS A 127 0.24 9.72 23.91
N LEU A 128 0.46 8.82 22.95
CA LEU A 128 1.80 8.31 22.64
C LEU A 128 2.61 9.38 21.93
N LYS A 129 3.85 9.58 22.41
CA LYS A 129 4.76 10.61 21.88
C LYS A 129 5.60 10.11 20.70
N ASP A 130 5.82 8.81 20.59
CA ASP A 130 6.69 8.22 19.56
C ASP A 130 5.89 7.41 18.55
N ILE A 131 5.19 8.12 17.66
CA ILE A 131 4.40 7.54 16.56
C ILE A 131 5.31 7.16 15.38
N LYS A 132 6.52 7.76 15.31
CA LYS A 132 7.39 7.68 14.14
C LYS A 132 7.84 6.25 13.84
N GLN A 133 8.22 5.49 14.87
CA GLN A 133 8.63 4.10 14.70
C GLN A 133 7.48 3.23 14.17
N LEU A 134 6.28 3.38 14.74
CA LEU A 134 5.08 2.66 14.29
C LEU A 134 4.72 3.03 12.84
N TRP A 135 4.90 4.29 12.48
CA TRP A 135 4.68 4.74 11.10
C TRP A 135 5.65 4.07 10.13
N GLN A 136 6.95 4.01 10.47
CA GLN A 136 7.97 3.39 9.63
C GLN A 136 7.74 1.88 9.43
N MET A 137 7.25 1.20 10.47
CA MET A 137 6.87 -0.21 10.36
C MET A 137 5.72 -0.41 9.36
N LEU A 138 4.70 0.46 9.38
CA LEU A 138 3.62 0.40 8.39
C LEU A 138 4.11 0.76 6.98
N ASP A 139 5.00 1.74 6.84
CA ASP A 139 5.59 2.11 5.55
C ASP A 139 6.28 0.90 4.91
N HIS A 140 7.02 0.11 5.70
CA HIS A 140 7.70 -1.08 5.20
C HIS A 140 6.73 -2.13 4.64
N ILE A 141 5.59 -2.37 5.31
CA ILE A 141 4.60 -3.33 4.83
C ILE A 141 3.99 -2.88 3.50
N HIS A 142 3.65 -1.59 3.37
CA HIS A 142 3.05 -1.07 2.14
C HIS A 142 4.04 -1.01 0.98
N GLU A 143 5.34 -1.04 1.25
CA GLU A 143 6.40 -1.08 0.23
C GLU A 143 6.71 -2.50 -0.29
N CYS A 144 6.02 -3.55 0.20
CA CYS A 144 6.22 -4.94 -0.22
C CYS A 144 4.92 -5.73 -0.40
N GLU A 145 5.06 -6.99 -0.84
CA GLU A 145 3.94 -7.88 -1.16
C GLU A 145 3.07 -8.24 0.05
N LEU A 146 3.58 -8.10 1.28
CA LEU A 146 2.83 -8.38 2.50
C LEU A 146 1.58 -7.49 2.62
N VAL A 147 1.56 -6.32 1.99
CA VAL A 147 0.37 -5.47 1.97
C VAL A 147 -0.87 -6.18 1.40
N ASN A 148 -0.68 -7.18 0.52
CA ASN A 148 -1.76 -7.97 -0.05
C ASN A 148 -2.41 -8.93 0.97
N ASP A 149 -1.72 -9.23 2.08
CA ASP A 149 -2.27 -10.06 3.15
C ASP A 149 -3.18 -9.25 4.09
N ILE A 150 -3.13 -7.92 4.01
CA ILE A 150 -4.07 -7.01 4.70
C ILE A 150 -5.37 -6.96 3.92
N ALA A 151 -6.50 -7.06 4.62
CA ALA A 151 -7.86 -7.06 4.07
C ALA A 151 -8.30 -5.67 3.56
N TYR A 152 -7.52 -5.09 2.66
CA TYR A 152 -7.91 -3.93 1.87
C TYR A 152 -8.74 -4.31 0.64
N ILE A 153 -8.53 -5.53 0.13
CA ILE A 153 -9.28 -6.14 -0.98
C ILE A 153 -9.57 -7.61 -0.59
N ASP A 154 -8.65 -8.53 -0.90
CA ASP A 154 -8.80 -9.99 -0.65
C ASP A 154 -7.91 -10.54 0.49
N GLY A 155 -7.35 -9.67 1.32
CA GLY A 155 -6.41 -10.08 2.38
C GLY A 155 -7.08 -10.81 3.56
N LYS A 156 -6.27 -11.53 4.35
CA LYS A 156 -6.72 -12.30 5.52
C LYS A 156 -6.80 -11.45 6.79
N TYR A 157 -5.91 -10.46 6.94
CA TYR A 157 -5.71 -9.75 8.20
C TYR A 157 -6.42 -8.40 8.18
N ASP A 158 -7.30 -8.18 9.16
CA ASP A 158 -7.98 -6.89 9.34
C ASP A 158 -6.95 -5.74 9.58
N PRO A 159 -7.08 -4.58 8.91
CA PRO A 159 -6.16 -3.45 9.08
C PRO A 159 -5.96 -3.02 10.55
N LYS A 160 -7.02 -3.06 11.37
CA LYS A 160 -6.97 -2.70 12.80
C LYS A 160 -6.18 -3.74 13.58
N LEU A 161 -6.35 -5.03 13.25
CA LEU A 161 -5.60 -6.12 13.88
C LEU A 161 -4.10 -5.98 13.59
N VAL A 162 -3.73 -5.66 12.34
CA VAL A 162 -2.34 -5.39 11.95
C VAL A 162 -1.76 -4.27 12.82
N VAL A 163 -2.48 -3.16 12.94
CA VAL A 163 -2.04 -2.03 13.78
C VAL A 163 -1.95 -2.40 15.26
N LEU A 164 -2.93 -3.10 15.82
CA LEU A 164 -2.94 -3.51 17.23
C LEU A 164 -1.75 -4.42 17.55
N SER A 165 -1.37 -5.31 16.63
CA SER A 165 -0.26 -6.26 16.81
C SER A 165 1.09 -5.57 17.04
N MET A 166 1.23 -4.30 16.64
CA MET A 166 2.45 -3.51 16.80
C MET A 166 2.66 -2.99 18.23
N PHE A 167 1.63 -3.05 19.08
CA PHE A 167 1.68 -2.51 20.43
C PHE A 167 2.12 -3.57 21.44
N ASN A 168 2.98 -3.18 22.38
CA ASN A 168 3.33 -4.04 23.50
C ASN A 168 2.14 -4.27 24.46
N GLU A 169 2.24 -5.30 25.30
CA GLU A 169 1.20 -5.72 26.24
C GLU A 169 0.71 -4.58 27.16
N LYS A 170 1.62 -3.70 27.59
CA LYS A 170 1.27 -2.56 28.44
C LYS A 170 0.38 -1.55 27.71
N SER A 171 0.69 -1.27 26.44
CA SER A 171 -0.12 -0.40 25.59
C SER A 171 -1.46 -1.05 25.24
N LEU A 172 -1.47 -2.34 24.91
CA LEU A 172 -2.68 -3.10 24.61
C LEU A 172 -3.69 -3.05 25.77
N ARG A 173 -3.25 -3.29 27.00
CA ARG A 173 -4.13 -3.20 28.19
C ARG A 173 -4.77 -1.83 28.36
N LYS A 174 -4.06 -0.76 28.00
CA LYS A 174 -4.63 0.60 28.05
C LYS A 174 -5.70 0.77 26.96
N ILE A 175 -5.43 0.31 25.75
CA ILE A 175 -6.39 0.37 24.64
C ILE A 175 -7.66 -0.40 25.00
N GLU A 176 -7.51 -1.62 25.52
CA GLU A 176 -8.62 -2.47 25.96
C GLU A 176 -9.48 -1.79 27.02
N HIS A 177 -8.85 -1.13 27.99
CA HIS A 177 -9.53 -0.38 29.02
C HIS A 177 -10.31 0.81 28.46
N GLU A 178 -9.72 1.59 27.55
CA GLU A 178 -10.36 2.77 26.94
C GLU A 178 -11.49 2.39 25.97
N LEU A 179 -11.34 1.28 25.26
CA LEU A 179 -12.31 0.82 24.26
C LEU A 179 -13.35 -0.16 24.82
N PHE A 180 -13.22 -0.58 26.08
CA PHE A 180 -14.08 -1.58 26.73
C PHE A 180 -14.16 -2.91 25.93
N VAL A 181 -13.02 -3.34 25.38
CA VAL A 181 -12.89 -4.59 24.61
C VAL A 181 -11.71 -5.41 25.09
N ARG A 182 -11.69 -6.70 24.78
CA ARG A 182 -10.54 -7.58 25.01
C ARG A 182 -10.07 -8.15 23.69
N PHE A 183 -8.78 -8.06 23.42
CA PHE A 183 -8.17 -8.59 22.20
C PHE A 183 -7.65 -10.00 22.42
N ASP A 184 -7.79 -10.83 21.38
CA ASP A 184 -7.16 -12.15 21.33
C ASP A 184 -5.65 -12.00 21.15
N ARG A 185 -4.88 -12.39 22.18
CA ARG A 185 -3.42 -12.31 22.17
C ARG A 185 -2.79 -13.29 21.19
N PHE A 186 -3.36 -14.48 21.02
CA PHE A 186 -2.85 -15.46 20.07
C PHE A 186 -2.92 -14.91 18.65
N LEU A 187 -4.05 -14.29 18.31
CA LEU A 187 -4.25 -13.68 17.00
C LEU A 187 -3.33 -12.46 16.78
N LEU A 188 -3.12 -11.64 17.82
CA LEU A 188 -2.19 -10.51 17.76
C LEU A 188 -0.75 -10.97 17.56
N ASP A 189 -0.32 -12.00 18.28
CA ASP A 189 1.03 -12.57 18.14
C ASP A 189 1.23 -13.18 16.75
N GLU A 190 0.27 -13.98 16.24
CA GLU A 190 0.30 -14.52 14.88
C GLU A 190 0.46 -13.41 13.84
N THR A 191 -0.34 -12.34 13.97
CA THR A 191 -0.29 -11.18 13.09
C THR A 191 1.06 -10.48 13.19
N TYR A 192 1.59 -10.28 14.40
CA TYR A 192 2.88 -9.65 14.60
C TYR A 192 4.00 -10.45 13.93
N PHE A 193 4.01 -11.77 14.12
CA PHE A 193 5.00 -12.65 13.51
C PHE A 193 4.92 -12.65 11.98
N HIS A 194 3.71 -12.60 11.41
CA HIS A 194 3.52 -12.55 9.96
C HIS A 194 4.13 -11.28 9.34
N PHE A 195 3.85 -10.12 9.93
CA PHE A 195 4.21 -8.83 9.33
C PHE A 195 5.55 -8.26 9.80
N PHE A 196 5.93 -8.44 11.06
CA PHE A 196 6.99 -7.66 11.68
C PHE A 196 8.20 -8.47 12.16
N SER A 197 8.11 -9.81 12.22
CA SER A 197 9.26 -10.62 12.68
C SER A 197 10.48 -10.60 11.73
N ARG A 198 10.30 -10.08 10.53
CA ARG A 198 11.29 -10.02 9.45
C ARG A 198 11.79 -8.60 9.15
N ILE A 199 11.29 -7.61 9.90
CA ILE A 199 11.62 -6.18 9.77
C ILE A 199 12.59 -5.80 10.87
#